data_AF-A0AAD7YRD1-F1
#
_entry.id   AF-A0AAD7YRD1-F1
#
_cell.length_a   1.000
_cell.length_b   1.000
_cell.length_c   1.000
_cell.angle_alpha   90.00
_cell.angle_beta   90.00
_cell.angle_gamma   90.00
#
_symmetry.space_group_name_H-M   'P 1'
#
loop_
_entity.id
_entity.type
_entity.pdbx_description
1 polymer ?
#
loop_
_entity_poly.entity_id
_entity_poly.type
_entity_poly.pdbx_seq_one_letter_code
_entity_poly.pdbx_strand_id
1 'polypeptide(L)'
;MGRHFGDLAVIRGIIYYKLSPHEQKPFATAFSRGIPNFLPRTLDTLYTWLPPFAFGYAVYAIVESAYKTSKKKDARIYETEVPNPPKCPPK
;
A
#
# COMPACT_ATOMS: atom_id res chain seq x y z
N MET A 1 16.43 11.30 -35.83
CA MET A 1 15.12 11.95 -35.93
C MET A 1 14.78 12.55 -34.56
N GLY A 2 14.84 13.87 -34.41
CA GLY A 2 14.23 14.59 -33.28
C GLY A 2 14.77 14.37 -31.87
N ARG A 3 16.11 14.37 -31.68
CA ARG A 3 16.72 14.28 -30.33
C ARG A 3 17.13 15.63 -29.72
N HIS A 4 17.13 16.71 -30.51
CA HIS A 4 17.60 18.03 -30.10
C HIS A 4 16.57 19.12 -30.36
N PHE A 5 16.60 20.16 -29.52
CA PHE A 5 15.80 21.36 -29.73
C PHE A 5 16.09 21.96 -31.12
N GLY A 6 15.02 22.20 -31.89
CA GLY A 6 15.10 22.67 -33.29
C GLY A 6 14.68 21.62 -34.32
N ASP A 7 14.81 20.32 -34.04
CA ASP A 7 14.45 19.20 -34.95
C ASP A 7 13.32 18.31 -34.39
N LEU A 8 12.60 18.77 -33.37
CA LEU A 8 11.58 17.99 -32.67
C LEU A 8 10.29 17.83 -33.48
N ALA A 9 9.73 18.96 -33.94
CA ALA A 9 8.47 19.01 -34.67
C ALA A 9 8.30 20.37 -35.34
N VAL A 10 7.58 20.40 -36.47
CA VAL A 10 7.12 21.65 -37.10
C VAL A 10 5.74 22.01 -36.53
N ILE A 11 5.70 22.99 -35.65
CA ILE A 11 4.47 23.49 -35.02
C ILE A 11 4.24 24.93 -35.50
N ARG A 12 3.03 25.26 -35.96
CA ARG A 12 2.67 26.59 -36.49
C ARG A 12 1.41 27.11 -35.78
N GLY A 13 1.37 28.41 -35.50
CA GLY A 13 0.15 29.10 -35.05
C GLY A 13 -0.22 28.97 -33.56
N ILE A 14 0.71 28.61 -32.67
CA ILE A 14 0.44 28.53 -31.22
C ILE A 14 1.19 29.65 -30.48
N ILE A 15 0.47 30.42 -29.67
CA ILE A 15 1.02 31.49 -28.82
C ILE A 15 0.90 31.05 -27.36
N TYR A 16 2.01 31.06 -26.62
CA TYR A 16 2.06 30.70 -25.20
C TYR A 16 2.37 31.92 -24.35
N TYR A 17 1.61 32.10 -23.27
CA TYR A 17 1.85 33.16 -22.27
C TYR A 17 2.43 32.54 -21.00
N LYS A 18 3.40 33.22 -20.39
CA LYS A 18 4.06 32.78 -19.15
C LYS A 18 4.35 33.99 -18.26
N LEU A 19 4.24 33.79 -16.95
CA LEU A 19 4.63 34.80 -15.95
C LEU A 19 6.03 34.45 -15.40
N SER A 20 6.82 35.46 -15.03
CA SER A 20 8.13 35.23 -14.38
C SER A 20 7.96 34.45 -13.06
N PRO A 21 8.87 33.51 -12.72
CA PRO A 21 8.80 32.77 -11.45
C PRO A 21 8.77 33.66 -10.21
N HIS A 22 9.42 34.83 -10.26
CA HIS A 22 9.47 35.78 -9.14
C HIS A 22 8.13 36.49 -8.89
N GLU A 23 7.23 36.47 -9.87
CA GLU A 23 5.89 37.06 -9.79
C GLU A 23 4.82 36.02 -9.43
N GLN A 24 5.18 34.73 -9.42
CA GLN A 24 4.27 33.63 -9.12
C GLN A 24 4.35 33.22 -7.65
N LYS A 25 3.21 32.83 -7.08
CA LYS A 25 3.18 32.17 -5.77
C LYS A 25 3.44 30.67 -5.97
N PRO A 26 4.49 30.08 -5.35
CA PRO A 26 4.90 28.70 -5.62
C PRO A 26 3.84 27.66 -5.22
N PHE A 27 3.03 27.94 -4.21
CA PHE A 27 1.95 27.06 -3.71
C PHE A 27 0.56 27.65 -3.90
N ALA A 28 0.37 28.47 -4.94
CA ALA A 28 -0.94 29.00 -5.27
C ALA A 28 -1.99 27.87 -5.33
N THR A 29 -3.09 27.99 -4.58
CA THR A 29 -4.22 27.05 -4.59
C THR A 29 -3.89 25.59 -4.21
N ALA A 30 -2.77 25.34 -3.53
CA ALA A 30 -2.37 23.98 -3.15
C ALA A 30 -3.45 23.24 -2.34
N PHE A 31 -4.08 23.91 -1.38
CA PHE A 31 -5.15 23.30 -0.58
C PHE A 31 -6.50 23.32 -1.31
N SER A 32 -6.89 24.47 -1.87
CA SER A 32 -8.22 24.65 -2.47
C SER A 32 -8.43 23.90 -3.78
N ARG A 33 -7.36 23.70 -4.58
CA ARG A 33 -7.41 22.96 -5.84
C ARG A 33 -6.59 21.69 -5.81
N GLY A 34 -5.47 21.66 -5.08
CA GLY A 34 -4.61 20.48 -5.03
C GLY A 34 -5.27 19.29 -4.33
N ILE A 35 -5.82 19.47 -3.13
CA ILE A 35 -6.48 18.37 -2.39
C ILE A 35 -7.70 17.83 -3.14
N PRO A 36 -8.65 18.66 -3.63
CA PRO A 36 -9.79 18.16 -4.39
C PRO A 36 -9.41 17.45 -5.70
N ASN A 37 -8.25 17.75 -6.27
CA ASN A 37 -7.74 17.06 -7.46
C ASN A 37 -6.92 15.80 -7.13
N PHE A 38 -6.29 15.74 -5.95
CA PHE A 38 -5.53 14.58 -5.50
C PHE A 38 -6.44 13.38 -5.20
N LEU A 39 -7.57 13.61 -4.52
CA LEU A 39 -8.52 12.55 -4.16
C LEU A 39 -9.02 11.73 -5.35
N PRO A 40 -9.61 12.31 -6.42
CA PRO A 40 -10.09 11.53 -7.55
C PRO A 40 -8.96 10.80 -8.28
N ARG A 41 -7.75 11.38 -8.38
CA ARG A 41 -6.59 10.71 -8.99
C ARG A 41 -6.15 9.46 -8.22
N THR A 42 -6.13 9.55 -6.89
CA THR A 42 -5.76 8.41 -6.04
C THR A 42 -6.83 7.34 -6.08
N LEU A 43 -8.11 7.72 -6.11
CA LEU A 43 -9.23 6.77 -6.20
C LEU A 43 -9.27 6.05 -7.55
N ASP A 44 -9.00 6.76 -8.66
CA ASP A 44 -8.96 6.17 -10.00
C ASP A 44 -7.86 5.10 -10.15
N THR A 45 -6.72 5.33 -9.49
CA THR A 45 -5.59 4.37 -9.49
C THR A 45 -5.73 3.27 -8.45
N LEU A 46 -6.66 3.39 -7.49
CA LEU A 46 -6.79 2.51 -6.33
C LEU A 46 -6.91 1.03 -6.73
N TYR A 47 -7.70 0.73 -7.76
CA TYR A 47 -7.89 -0.65 -8.22
C TYR A 47 -6.64 -1.29 -8.83
N THR A 48 -5.67 -0.48 -9.25
CA THR A 48 -4.44 -1.00 -9.87
C THR A 48 -3.46 -1.50 -8.81
N TRP A 49 -3.28 -0.76 -7.72
CA TRP A 49 -2.26 -1.07 -6.71
C TRP A 49 -2.84 -1.68 -5.44
N LEU A 50 -4.06 -1.32 -5.01
CA LEU A 50 -4.62 -1.80 -3.74
C LEU A 50 -4.78 -3.33 -3.69
N PRO A 51 -5.30 -4.01 -4.75
CA PRO A 51 -5.52 -5.46 -4.69
C PRO A 51 -4.25 -6.28 -4.41
N PRO A 52 -3.10 -6.10 -5.11
CA PRO A 52 -1.90 -6.86 -4.80
C PRO A 52 -1.34 -6.57 -3.40
N PHE A 53 -1.44 -5.32 -2.90
CA PHE A 53 -1.02 -5.00 -1.53
C PHE A 53 -1.92 -5.64 -0.48
N ALA A 54 -3.24 -5.56 -0.65
CA ALA A 54 -4.20 -6.18 0.27
C ALA A 54 -4.04 -7.71 0.28
N PHE A 55 -3.86 -8.32 -0.88
CA PHE A 55 -3.61 -9.75 -1.00
C PHE A 55 -2.29 -10.15 -0.32
N GLY A 56 -1.20 -9.42 -0.56
CA GLY A 56 0.09 -9.68 0.09
C GLY A 56 0.00 -9.61 1.61
N TYR A 57 -0.73 -8.62 2.14
CA TYR A 57 -0.95 -8.49 3.58
C TYR A 57 -1.79 -9.64 4.15
N ALA A 58 -2.84 -10.07 3.45
CA ALA A 58 -3.66 -11.19 3.86
C ALA A 58 -2.84 -12.49 3.95
N VAL A 59 -2.02 -12.79 2.94
CA VAL A 59 -1.12 -13.95 2.93
C VAL A 59 -0.15 -13.88 4.11
N TYR A 60 0.48 -12.73 4.34
CA TYR A 60 1.39 -12.54 5.46
C TYR A 60 0.71 -12.83 6.81
N ALA A 61 -0.48 -12.28 7.05
CA ALA A 61 -1.20 -12.47 8.30
C ALA A 61 -1.57 -13.94 8.55
N ILE A 62 -2.02 -14.65 7.50
CA ILE A 62 -2.36 -16.07 7.59
C ILE A 62 -1.13 -16.90 7.94
N VAL A 63 -0.04 -16.74 7.18
CA VAL A 63 1.20 -17.51 7.36
C VAL A 63 1.78 -17.28 8.76
N GLU A 64 1.83 -16.03 9.21
CA GLU A 64 2.37 -15.68 10.53
C GLU A 64 1.52 -16.27 11.67
N SER A 65 0.19 -16.27 11.54
CA SER A 65 -0.71 -16.87 12.53
C SER A 65 -0.59 -18.40 12.59
N ALA A 66 -0.46 -19.05 11.42
CA ALA A 66 -0.26 -20.49 11.32
C ALA A 66 1.09 -20.89 11.91
N TYR A 67 2.16 -20.17 11.60
CA TYR A 67 3.50 -20.38 12.14
C TYR A 67 3.55 -20.25 13.67
N LYS A 68 2.87 -19.24 14.22
CA LYS A 68 2.76 -19.08 15.68
C LYS A 68 2.00 -20.22 16.31
N THR A 69 0.96 -20.73 15.65
CA THR A 69 0.17 -21.85 16.16
C THR A 69 0.96 -23.16 16.11
N SER A 70 1.66 -23.42 15.01
CA SER A 70 2.46 -24.64 14.84
C SER A 70 3.64 -24.75 15.81
N LYS A 71 4.12 -23.62 16.33
CA LYS A 71 5.19 -23.58 17.34
C LYS A 71 4.70 -23.74 18.78
N LYS A 72 3.40 -23.64 19.04
CA LYS A 72 2.85 -23.87 20.38
C LYS A 72 2.82 -25.37 20.67
N LYS A 73 3.10 -25.72 21.92
CA LYS A 73 2.92 -27.10 22.40
C LYS A 73 1.43 -27.39 22.54
N ASP A 74 0.95 -28.46 21.93
CA ASP A 74 -0.42 -28.92 22.10
C ASP A 74 -0.48 -29.94 23.26
N ALA A 75 -1.29 -29.66 24.27
CA ALA A 75 -1.44 -30.52 25.45
C ALA A 75 -1.97 -31.92 25.09
N ARG A 76 -2.76 -32.02 24.01
CA ARG A 76 -3.45 -33.26 23.60
C ARG A 76 -2.51 -34.37 23.15
N ILE A 77 -1.32 -34.02 22.67
CA ILE A 77 -0.30 -34.99 22.25
C ILE A 77 0.20 -35.78 23.48
N TYR A 78 0.26 -35.14 24.65
CA TYR A 78 0.83 -35.69 25.88
C TYR A 78 -0.15 -36.53 26.73
N GLU A 79 -1.45 -36.53 26.41
CA GLU A 79 -2.48 -37.19 27.21
C GLU A 79 -2.44 -38.74 27.13
N THR A 80 -1.88 -39.31 26.05
CA THR A 80 -1.85 -40.78 25.83
C THR A 80 -0.53 -41.41 26.24
N GLU A 81 0.54 -40.62 26.33
CA GLU A 81 1.91 -41.09 26.64
C GLU A 81 2.24 -41.10 28.13
N VAL A 82 1.48 -40.38 28.97
CA VAL A 82 1.65 -40.38 30.42
C VAL A 82 0.50 -41.16 31.09
N PRO A 83 0.76 -42.25 31.83
CA PRO A 83 -0.25 -42.86 32.69
C PRO A 83 -0.79 -41.81 33.66
N ASN A 84 -2.08 -41.52 33.59
CA ASN A 84 -2.71 -40.50 34.41
C ASN A 84 -2.45 -40.82 35.90
N PRO A 85 -1.81 -39.92 36.68
CA PRO A 85 -1.68 -40.15 38.11
C PRO A 85 -3.07 -40.18 38.75
N PRO A 86 -3.28 -40.96 39.83
CA PRO A 86 -4.57 -41.03 40.49
C PRO A 86 -5.02 -39.62 40.89
N LYS A 87 -6.27 -39.27 40.55
CA LYS A 87 -6.86 -37.98 40.91
C LYS A 87 -6.83 -37.83 42.43
N CYS A 88 -6.20 -36.77 42.93
CA CYS A 88 -6.23 -36.46 44.35
C CYS A 88 -7.69 -36.27 44.81
N PRO A 89 -8.07 -36.78 45.99
CA PRO A 89 -9.43 -36.63 46.50
C PRO A 89 -9.75 -35.13 46.69
N PRO A 90 -11.00 -34.72 46.44
CA PRO A 90 -11.43 -33.35 46.71
C PRO A 90 -11.30 -33.05 48.20
N LYS A 91 -10.82 -31.84 48.52
CA LYS A 91 -10.57 -31.34 49.87
C LYS A 91 -11.85 -30.82 50.51
#